data_AF-A0A2S9DLD8-F1
#
_entry.id   AF-A0A2S9DLD8-F1
#
_cell.length_a   1.000
_cell.length_b   1.000
_cell.length_c   1.000
_cell.angle_alpha   90.00
_cell.angle_beta   90.00
_cell.angle_gamma   90.00
#
_symmetry.space_group_name_H-M   'P 1'
#
loop_
_entity.id
_entity.type
_entity.pdbx_description
1 polymer ?
#
loop_
_entity_poly.entity_id
_entity_poly.type
_entity_poly.pdbx_seq_one_letter_code
_entity_poly.pdbx_strand_id
1 'polypeptide(L)'
;MPYVPEAHEAFKIYFPASEIRSWVRSAAEYHGIPHVLLAVIIQQENWPKAGTLLKIAQFVERTLTTISAITDELIFDLFPDRVSASSSGLANMSRATLRNAVKYIEFNYNKPPMPPEVQYRIFDYNQDTRIPGDDWKADLYYCAAHLRELIDRVTGQLCHNAKVDKVQLRDIISAYNGSGKDARKYGRDAIALLERADKGTDYLYFYEK
;
A
#
# COMPACT_ATOMS: atom_id res chain seq x y z
N MET A 1 -27.53 8.78 5.74
CA MET A 1 -27.13 8.84 7.16
C MET A 1 -25.65 9.18 7.18
N PRO A 2 -25.18 10.17 7.95
CA PRO A 2 -23.74 10.29 8.20
C PRO A 2 -23.29 9.02 8.92
N TYR A 3 -22.30 8.35 8.36
CA TYR A 3 -21.74 7.09 8.84
C TYR A 3 -20.96 7.34 10.13
N VAL A 4 -21.20 6.53 11.16
CA VAL A 4 -20.44 6.52 12.42
C VAL A 4 -19.43 5.38 12.30
N PRO A 5 -18.12 5.63 12.36
CA PRO A 5 -17.12 4.57 12.35
C PRO A 5 -17.38 3.60 13.50
N GLU A 6 -17.31 2.29 13.23
CA GLU A 6 -17.33 1.31 14.31
C GLU A 6 -16.09 1.53 15.18
N ALA A 7 -16.27 2.02 16.40
CA ALA A 7 -15.22 2.32 17.39
C ALA A 7 -14.31 1.11 17.74
N HIS A 8 -14.52 -0.05 17.11
CA HIS A 8 -13.84 -1.31 17.36
C HIS A 8 -12.54 -1.46 16.53
N GLU A 9 -12.36 -0.79 15.39
CA GLU A 9 -11.09 -0.84 14.65
C GLU A 9 -9.93 -0.15 15.40
N ALA A 10 -10.22 0.92 16.15
CA ALA A 10 -9.20 1.73 16.84
C ALA A 10 -8.45 0.99 17.95
N PHE A 11 -9.11 0.03 18.61
CA PHE A 11 -8.52 -0.80 19.68
C PHE A 11 -8.07 -2.18 19.20
N LYS A 12 -8.19 -2.43 17.89
CA LYS A 12 -7.87 -3.74 17.32
C LYS A 12 -6.36 -3.84 17.12
N ILE A 13 -5.75 -4.56 18.04
CA ILE A 13 -4.31 -4.90 18.11
C ILE A 13 -3.91 -6.01 17.14
N TYR A 14 -4.87 -6.73 16.57
CA TYR A 14 -4.62 -7.86 15.68
C TYR A 14 -5.66 -7.91 14.57
N PHE A 15 -5.17 -8.12 13.35
CA PHE A 15 -6.01 -8.23 12.18
C PHE A 15 -5.78 -9.56 11.48
N PRO A 16 -6.84 -10.36 11.29
CA PRO A 16 -6.74 -11.63 10.59
C PRO A 16 -6.28 -11.41 9.15
N ALA A 17 -5.55 -12.40 8.63
CA ALA A 17 -5.01 -12.35 7.27
C ALA A 17 -6.07 -12.15 6.19
N SER A 18 -7.30 -12.63 6.40
CA SER A 18 -8.44 -12.41 5.50
C SER A 18 -8.84 -10.94 5.40
N GLU A 19 -8.70 -10.18 6.48
CA GLU A 19 -9.03 -8.76 6.51
C GLU A 19 -7.97 -7.94 5.78
N ILE A 20 -6.69 -8.24 6.00
CA ILE A 20 -5.59 -7.63 5.22
C ILE A 20 -5.77 -7.90 3.72
N ARG A 21 -6.09 -9.15 3.35
CA ARG A 21 -6.37 -9.52 1.95
C ARG A 21 -7.54 -8.73 1.37
N SER A 22 -8.62 -8.57 2.13
CA SER A 22 -9.77 -7.77 1.71
C SER A 22 -9.38 -6.32 1.47
N TRP A 23 -8.50 -5.74 2.29
CA TRP A 23 -8.06 -4.36 2.11
C TRP A 23 -7.13 -4.16 0.92
N VAL A 24 -6.26 -5.14 0.64
CA VAL A 24 -5.46 -5.16 -0.59
C VAL A 24 -6.41 -5.16 -1.79
N ARG A 25 -7.47 -5.99 -1.78
CA ARG A 25 -8.50 -5.95 -2.83
C ARG A 25 -9.18 -4.58 -2.92
N SER A 26 -9.68 -4.03 -1.82
CA SER A 26 -10.40 -2.75 -1.81
C SER A 26 -9.54 -1.56 -2.27
N ALA A 27 -8.28 -1.49 -1.85
CA ALA A 27 -7.35 -0.46 -2.30
C ALA A 27 -7.06 -0.58 -3.81
N ALA A 28 -6.88 -1.81 -4.29
CA ALA A 28 -6.67 -2.07 -5.71
C ALA A 28 -7.88 -1.68 -6.55
N GLU A 29 -9.08 -2.08 -6.13
CA GLU A 29 -10.36 -1.73 -6.78
C GLU A 29 -10.59 -0.23 -6.80
N TYR A 30 -10.36 0.46 -5.68
CA TYR A 30 -10.54 1.92 -5.60
C TYR A 30 -9.66 2.67 -6.60
N HIS A 31 -8.43 2.20 -6.85
CA HIS A 31 -7.52 2.77 -7.84
C HIS A 31 -7.58 2.07 -9.22
N GLY A 32 -8.48 1.11 -9.39
CA GLY A 32 -8.71 0.32 -10.61
C GLY A 32 -7.52 -0.54 -11.06
N ILE A 33 -6.56 -0.81 -10.18
CA ILE A 33 -5.35 -1.57 -10.55
C ILE A 33 -5.59 -3.08 -10.39
N PRO A 34 -4.82 -3.96 -11.07
CA PRO A 34 -4.92 -5.39 -10.85
C PRO A 34 -4.60 -5.73 -9.38
N HIS A 35 -5.56 -6.33 -8.67
CA HIS A 35 -5.37 -6.73 -7.26
C HIS A 35 -4.12 -7.59 -7.05
N VAL A 36 -3.84 -8.51 -7.98
CA VAL A 36 -2.64 -9.35 -7.94
C VAL A 36 -1.33 -8.55 -7.93
N LEU A 37 -1.29 -7.38 -8.57
CA LEU A 37 -0.11 -6.53 -8.61
C LEU A 37 0.17 -5.93 -7.23
N LEU A 38 -0.84 -5.39 -6.55
CA LEU A 38 -0.67 -4.87 -5.19
C LEU A 38 -0.25 -5.98 -4.23
N ALA A 39 -0.88 -7.16 -4.31
CA ALA A 39 -0.51 -8.30 -3.47
C ALA A 39 0.95 -8.73 -3.66
N VAL A 40 1.47 -8.74 -4.90
CA VAL A 40 2.87 -9.05 -5.19
C VAL A 40 3.81 -8.01 -4.61
N ILE A 41 3.51 -6.71 -4.76
CA ILE A 41 4.33 -5.63 -4.20
C ILE A 41 4.42 -5.78 -2.67
N ILE A 42 3.28 -5.91 -2.00
CA ILE A 42 3.25 -6.08 -0.54
C ILE A 42 4.00 -7.35 -0.13
N GLN A 43 3.88 -8.44 -0.89
CA GLN A 43 4.65 -9.65 -0.63
C GLN A 43 6.15 -9.40 -0.77
N GLN A 44 6.62 -8.73 -1.82
CA GLN A 44 8.05 -8.47 -2.02
C GLN A 44 8.66 -7.59 -0.92
N GLU A 45 7.95 -6.55 -0.46
CA GLU A 45 8.44 -5.67 0.60
C GLU A 45 8.48 -6.36 1.98
N ASN A 46 7.56 -7.30 2.22
CA ASN A 46 7.38 -7.93 3.53
C ASN A 46 7.99 -9.34 3.64
N TRP A 47 8.45 -9.95 2.55
CA TRP A 47 9.01 -11.29 2.55
C TRP A 47 10.53 -11.31 2.68
N PRO A 48 11.04 -11.90 3.78
CA PRO A 48 12.09 -12.90 3.65
C PRO A 48 11.63 -14.20 4.30
N LYS A 49 12.23 -15.33 3.92
CA LYS A 49 11.88 -16.71 4.36
C LYS A 49 11.82 -16.97 5.89
N ALA A 50 11.99 -15.97 6.76
CA ALA A 50 11.63 -16.00 8.17
C ALA A 50 11.40 -14.56 8.66
N GLY A 51 10.19 -14.22 9.16
CA GLY A 51 9.94 -12.95 9.85
C GLY A 51 8.73 -12.11 9.42
N THR A 52 7.87 -12.57 8.51
CA THR A 52 6.68 -11.79 8.08
C THR A 52 5.72 -11.45 9.23
N LEU A 53 5.46 -12.41 10.13
CA LEU A 53 4.69 -12.15 11.36
C LEU A 53 5.37 -11.12 12.27
N LEU A 54 6.70 -11.15 12.36
CA LEU A 54 7.48 -10.22 13.18
C LEU A 54 7.45 -8.80 12.60
N LYS A 55 7.56 -8.64 11.27
CA LYS A 55 7.42 -7.34 10.61
C LYS A 55 6.01 -6.76 10.74
N ILE A 56 4.98 -7.60 10.58
CA ILE A 56 3.58 -7.22 10.81
C ILE A 56 3.39 -6.78 12.27
N ALA A 57 3.91 -7.55 13.24
CA ALA A 57 3.83 -7.21 14.66
C ALA A 57 4.55 -5.89 15.00
N GLN A 58 5.78 -5.70 14.51
CA GLN A 58 6.55 -4.46 14.70
C GLN A 58 5.86 -3.23 14.08
N PHE A 59 5.15 -3.41 12.97
CA PHE A 59 4.42 -2.33 12.32
C PHE A 59 3.09 -2.02 13.03
N VAL A 60 2.40 -3.05 13.52
CA VAL A 60 1.24 -2.92 14.42
C VAL A 60 1.62 -2.15 15.69
N GLU A 61 2.76 -2.46 16.31
CA GLU A 61 3.26 -1.70 17.47
C GLU A 61 3.43 -0.21 17.14
N ARG A 62 3.92 0.14 15.94
CA ARG A 62 4.09 1.54 15.50
C ARG A 62 2.76 2.23 15.27
N THR A 63 1.82 1.61 14.55
CA THR A 63 0.48 2.15 14.34
C THR A 63 -0.26 2.35 15.67
N LEU A 64 -0.15 1.42 16.62
CA LEU A 64 -0.73 1.58 17.97
C LEU A 64 -0.08 2.72 18.75
N THR A 65 1.24 2.88 18.65
CA THR A 65 1.93 4.01 19.28
C THR A 65 1.45 5.33 18.69
N THR A 66 1.23 5.38 17.36
CA THR A 66 0.66 6.54 16.67
C THR A 66 -0.79 6.80 17.09
N ILE A 67 -1.64 5.77 17.15
CA ILE A 67 -3.04 5.90 17.61
C ILE A 67 -3.11 6.37 19.07
N SER A 68 -2.32 5.77 19.96
CA SER A 68 -2.23 6.19 21.37
C SER A 68 -1.82 7.66 21.48
N ALA A 69 -0.83 8.09 20.69
CA ALA A 69 -0.39 9.49 20.61
C ALA A 69 -1.45 10.44 20.01
N ILE A 70 -2.40 9.93 19.22
CA ILE A 70 -3.54 10.71 18.70
C ILE A 70 -4.62 10.88 19.79
N THR A 71 -4.90 9.84 20.58
CA THR A 71 -5.87 9.91 21.69
C THR A 71 -5.45 10.83 22.84
N ASP A 72 -4.15 11.07 23.03
CA ASP A 72 -3.64 11.94 24.11
C ASP A 72 -3.64 13.44 23.76
N GLU A 73 -4.12 13.83 22.56
CA GLU A 73 -4.05 15.18 21.98
C GLU A 73 -2.61 15.73 21.79
N LEU A 74 -2.38 16.35 20.63
CA LEU A 74 -1.24 17.25 20.31
C LEU A 74 0.08 16.66 19.76
N ILE A 75 0.10 15.69 18.84
CA ILE A 75 1.38 15.23 18.21
C ILE A 75 1.26 14.90 16.71
N PHE A 76 0.75 15.80 15.86
CA PHE A 76 1.08 15.71 14.41
C PHE A 76 2.08 16.77 13.95
N ASP A 77 2.27 17.85 14.72
CA ASP A 77 3.32 18.86 14.48
C ASP A 77 4.72 18.43 14.94
N LEU A 78 4.85 17.25 15.56
CA LEU A 78 6.06 16.79 16.24
C LEU A 78 6.76 15.60 15.56
N PHE A 79 6.27 15.10 14.42
CA PHE A 79 6.97 14.03 13.70
C PHE A 79 8.31 14.55 13.15
N PRO A 80 9.46 14.10 13.71
CA PRO A 80 10.75 14.69 13.38
C PRO A 80 11.13 14.39 11.92
N ASP A 81 11.62 15.41 11.22
CA ASP A 81 12.04 15.35 9.81
C ASP A 81 13.05 14.22 9.51
N ARG A 82 13.74 13.66 10.51
CA ARG A 82 14.67 12.53 10.31
C ARG A 82 14.00 11.18 10.02
N VAL A 83 12.71 11.02 10.30
CA VAL A 83 11.92 9.84 9.89
C VAL A 83 11.49 9.95 8.41
N SER A 84 11.67 11.12 7.79
CA SER A 84 11.04 11.49 6.51
C SER A 84 11.83 11.16 5.23
N ALA A 85 13.09 10.72 5.35
CA ALA A 85 13.97 10.46 4.21
C ALA A 85 14.07 8.97 3.82
N SER A 86 13.73 8.04 4.73
CA SER A 86 13.76 6.60 4.47
C SER A 86 12.40 6.08 4.01
N SER A 87 12.39 5.07 3.14
CA SER A 87 11.20 4.27 2.89
C SER A 87 10.68 3.61 4.17
N SER A 88 9.36 3.59 4.35
CA SER A 88 8.70 3.00 5.52
C SER A 88 7.32 2.45 5.15
N GLY A 89 6.69 1.79 6.12
CA GLY A 89 5.35 1.24 5.91
C GLY A 89 5.34 -0.15 5.29
N LEU A 90 4.15 -0.72 5.16
CA LEU A 90 3.95 -2.02 4.52
C LEU A 90 4.38 -2.02 3.06
N ALA A 91 4.20 -0.88 2.40
CA ALA A 91 4.56 -0.67 1.01
C ALA A 91 6.02 -0.20 0.83
N ASN A 92 6.75 0.04 1.93
CA ASN A 92 8.13 0.52 1.91
C ASN A 92 8.31 1.73 0.96
N MET A 93 7.38 2.68 1.02
CA MET A 93 7.40 3.87 0.16
C MET A 93 8.16 5.01 0.82
N SER A 94 8.89 5.77 0.01
CA SER A 94 9.42 7.06 0.46
C SER A 94 8.29 8.09 0.58
N ARG A 95 8.45 9.07 1.47
CA ARG A 95 7.48 10.18 1.61
C ARG A 95 7.32 10.96 0.31
N ALA A 96 8.39 11.12 -0.47
CA ALA A 96 8.34 11.79 -1.76
C ALA A 96 7.50 11.01 -2.78
N THR A 97 7.71 9.69 -2.87
CA THR A 97 6.92 8.80 -3.72
C THR A 97 5.44 8.87 -3.37
N LEU A 98 5.11 8.74 -2.08
CA LEU A 98 3.73 8.84 -1.59
C LEU A 98 3.09 10.17 -2.00
N ARG A 99 3.74 11.30 -1.70
CA ARG A 99 3.17 12.63 -1.99
C ARG A 99 3.02 12.88 -3.49
N ASN A 100 3.93 12.36 -4.31
CA ASN A 100 3.82 12.45 -5.76
C ASN A 100 2.66 11.61 -6.29
N ALA A 101 2.49 10.38 -5.80
CA ALA A 101 1.36 9.52 -6.16
C ALA A 101 0.02 10.17 -5.78
N VAL A 102 -0.10 10.73 -4.58
CA VAL A 102 -1.31 11.47 -4.15
C VAL A 102 -1.61 12.62 -5.11
N LYS A 103 -0.62 13.48 -5.38
CA LYS A 103 -0.79 14.59 -6.32
C LYS A 103 -1.19 14.12 -7.72
N TYR A 104 -0.63 13.01 -8.18
CA TYR A 104 -0.95 12.43 -9.48
C TYR A 104 -2.41 11.99 -9.56
N ILE A 105 -2.92 11.31 -8.53
CA ILE A 105 -4.32 10.89 -8.44
C ILE A 105 -5.25 12.10 -8.33
N GLU A 106 -4.96 13.04 -7.45
CA GLU A 106 -5.77 14.25 -7.29
C GLU A 106 -5.87 15.03 -8.61
N PHE A 107 -4.76 15.18 -9.33
CA PHE A 107 -4.72 15.93 -10.58
C PHE A 107 -5.38 15.20 -11.76
N ASN A 108 -5.05 13.92 -11.99
CA ASN A 108 -5.48 13.21 -13.19
C ASN A 108 -6.81 12.47 -13.03
N TYR A 109 -7.18 12.09 -11.80
CA TYR A 109 -8.40 11.32 -11.52
C TYR A 109 -9.44 12.13 -10.75
N ASN A 110 -9.12 13.35 -10.31
CA ASN A 110 -10.03 14.25 -9.57
C ASN A 110 -10.73 13.56 -8.39
N LYS A 111 -9.96 12.74 -7.65
CA LYS A 111 -10.45 12.00 -6.49
C LYS A 111 -9.41 11.99 -5.37
N PRO A 112 -9.82 11.83 -4.10
CA PRO A 112 -8.87 11.68 -3.00
C PRO A 112 -8.08 10.36 -3.10
N PRO A 113 -6.90 10.26 -2.48
CA PRO A 113 -6.07 9.06 -2.52
C PRO A 113 -6.71 7.84 -1.84
N MET A 114 -7.69 8.07 -0.98
CA MET A 114 -8.49 7.04 -0.31
C MET A 114 -9.94 7.53 -0.13
N PRO A 115 -10.92 6.63 -0.07
CA PRO A 115 -12.32 7.00 0.11
C PRO A 115 -12.63 7.39 1.57
N PRO A 116 -13.73 8.12 1.84
CA PRO A 116 -14.06 8.64 3.17
C PRO A 116 -14.08 7.57 4.28
N GLU A 117 -14.57 6.36 3.97
CA GLU A 117 -14.63 5.25 4.92
C GLU A 117 -13.27 4.70 5.35
N VAL A 118 -12.22 4.99 4.59
CA VAL A 118 -10.83 4.70 4.98
C VAL A 118 -10.23 5.93 5.65
N GLN A 119 -10.52 7.10 5.10
CA GLN A 119 -9.99 8.38 5.58
C GLN A 119 -10.42 8.69 7.01
N TYR A 120 -11.64 8.37 7.43
CA TYR A 120 -12.19 8.76 8.73
C TYR A 120 -12.48 7.58 9.67
N ARG A 121 -11.79 6.45 9.46
CA ARG A 121 -12.11 5.18 10.15
C ARG A 121 -11.76 5.12 11.64
N ILE A 122 -10.85 5.98 12.11
CA ILE A 122 -10.39 6.01 13.51
C ILE A 122 -10.91 7.29 14.16
N PHE A 123 -11.94 7.21 15.00
CA PHE A 123 -12.51 8.33 15.75
C PHE A 123 -12.81 9.59 14.92
N ASP A 124 -13.30 9.42 13.68
CA ASP A 124 -13.51 10.50 12.71
C ASP A 124 -12.25 11.37 12.44
N TYR A 125 -11.06 10.87 12.80
CA TYR A 125 -9.79 11.52 12.51
C TYR A 125 -9.36 11.21 11.08
N ASN A 126 -8.91 12.26 10.38
CA ASN A 126 -8.43 12.17 9.01
C ASN A 126 -7.10 11.40 8.93
N GLN A 127 -7.17 10.16 8.45
CA GLN A 127 -6.05 9.26 8.19
C GLN A 127 -5.30 9.55 6.86
N ASP A 128 -5.70 10.55 6.06
CA ASP A 128 -4.86 11.06 4.96
C ASP A 128 -3.73 11.95 5.51
N THR A 129 -2.83 11.38 6.31
CA THR A 129 -1.72 12.13 6.94
C THR A 129 -0.57 12.41 5.95
N ARG A 130 -0.51 11.64 4.87
CA ARG A 130 0.57 11.64 3.88
C ARG A 130 1.94 11.32 4.49
N ILE A 131 1.95 10.47 5.50
CA ILE A 131 3.14 9.94 6.17
C ILE A 131 3.20 8.45 5.90
N PRO A 132 4.25 7.92 5.23
CA PRO A 132 4.33 6.49 4.98
C PRO A 132 4.53 5.73 6.30
N GLY A 133 3.72 4.70 6.50
CA GLY A 133 3.86 3.80 7.63
C GLY A 133 3.17 4.24 8.92
N ASP A 134 2.29 5.25 8.86
CA ASP A 134 1.48 5.68 10.00
C ASP A 134 0.26 4.75 10.22
N ASP A 135 -0.38 4.38 9.11
CA ASP A 135 -1.58 3.57 9.07
C ASP A 135 -1.49 2.55 7.93
N TRP A 136 -1.58 1.28 8.29
CA TRP A 136 -1.56 0.15 7.37
C TRP A 136 -2.60 0.20 6.24
N LYS A 137 -3.83 0.66 6.49
CA LYS A 137 -4.85 0.75 5.44
C LYS A 137 -4.52 1.93 4.52
N ALA A 138 -4.20 3.10 5.06
CA ALA A 138 -3.76 4.26 4.29
C ALA A 138 -2.56 3.94 3.39
N ASP A 139 -1.55 3.23 3.91
CA ASP A 139 -0.38 2.76 3.18
C ASP A 139 -0.74 1.95 1.92
N LEU A 140 -1.73 1.05 2.03
CA LEU A 140 -2.20 0.26 0.88
C LEU A 140 -2.85 1.15 -0.18
N TYR A 141 -3.63 2.16 0.22
CA TYR A 141 -4.25 3.09 -0.72
C TYR A 141 -3.23 4.00 -1.39
N TYR A 142 -2.22 4.47 -0.66
CA TYR A 142 -1.12 5.22 -1.24
C TYR A 142 -0.28 4.36 -2.20
N CYS A 143 -0.03 3.10 -1.84
CA CYS A 143 0.69 2.16 -2.71
C CYS A 143 -0.08 1.91 -4.00
N ALA A 144 -1.39 1.67 -3.88
CA ALA A 144 -2.28 1.49 -5.02
C ALA A 144 -2.36 2.73 -5.93
N ALA A 145 -2.39 3.94 -5.33
CA ALA A 145 -2.28 5.20 -6.06
C ALA A 145 -0.98 5.30 -6.87
N HIS A 146 0.15 4.92 -6.26
CA HIS A 146 1.43 4.92 -6.96
C HIS A 146 1.48 3.87 -8.08
N LEU A 147 0.96 2.67 -7.85
CA LEU A 147 0.89 1.63 -8.88
C LEU A 147 0.01 2.06 -10.05
N ARG A 148 -1.07 2.82 -9.80
CA ARG A 148 -1.86 3.44 -10.86
C ARG A 148 -1.03 4.40 -11.71
N GLU A 149 -0.32 5.33 -11.08
CA GLU A 149 0.61 6.23 -11.78
C GLU A 149 1.61 5.45 -12.65
N LEU A 150 2.19 4.37 -12.12
CA LEU A 150 3.14 3.53 -12.83
C LEU A 150 2.52 2.78 -14.02
N ILE A 151 1.30 2.27 -13.87
CA ILE A 151 0.54 1.63 -14.96
C ILE A 151 0.34 2.63 -16.10
N ASP A 152 -0.15 3.82 -15.79
CA ASP A 152 -0.44 4.84 -16.81
C ASP A 152 0.85 5.28 -17.51
N ARG A 153 1.96 5.39 -16.76
CA ARG A 153 3.28 5.73 -17.30
C ARG A 153 3.85 4.64 -18.21
N VAL A 154 3.77 3.36 -17.81
CA VAL A 154 4.32 2.24 -18.58
C VAL A 154 3.47 1.95 -19.83
N THR A 155 2.15 2.09 -19.71
CA THR A 155 1.22 1.86 -20.83
C THR A 155 1.10 3.09 -21.75
N GLY A 156 1.52 4.27 -21.28
CA GLY A 156 1.38 5.54 -22.01
C GLY A 156 -0.07 6.03 -22.09
N GLN A 157 -0.98 5.47 -21.29
CA GLN A 157 -2.41 5.76 -21.34
C GLN A 157 -2.96 6.03 -19.95
N LEU A 158 -3.53 7.22 -19.75
CA LEU A 158 -4.31 7.54 -18.56
C LEU A 158 -5.57 6.65 -18.50
N CYS A 159 -5.95 6.22 -17.30
CA CYS A 159 -7.09 5.35 -17.06
C CYS A 159 -6.98 4.00 -17.77
N HIS A 160 -5.77 3.46 -17.94
CA HIS A 160 -5.60 2.17 -18.58
C HIS A 160 -6.41 1.08 -17.85
N ASN A 161 -7.30 0.42 -18.59
CA ASN A 161 -8.23 -0.60 -18.08
C ASN A 161 -8.13 -1.93 -18.85
N ALA A 162 -7.24 -2.01 -19.83
CA ALA A 162 -6.99 -3.26 -20.54
C ALA A 162 -6.11 -4.19 -19.71
N LYS A 163 -5.99 -5.44 -20.15
CA LYS A 163 -5.13 -6.42 -19.50
C LYS A 163 -3.67 -6.00 -19.64
N VAL A 164 -3.01 -5.76 -18.51
CA VAL A 164 -1.56 -5.57 -18.44
C VAL A 164 -0.87 -6.90 -18.76
N ASP A 165 -0.03 -6.91 -19.80
CA ASP A 165 0.72 -8.11 -20.16
C ASP A 165 1.90 -8.37 -19.21
N LYS A 166 2.56 -9.54 -19.32
CA LYS A 166 3.67 -9.91 -18.43
C LYS A 166 4.88 -8.96 -18.54
N VAL A 167 5.14 -8.39 -19.71
CA VAL A 167 6.26 -7.46 -19.94
C VAL A 167 5.95 -6.13 -19.27
N GLN A 168 4.77 -5.58 -19.51
CA GLN A 168 4.28 -4.37 -18.85
C GLN A 168 4.25 -4.55 -17.32
N LEU A 169 3.77 -5.69 -16.83
CA LEU A 169 3.73 -6.00 -15.41
C LEU A 169 5.13 -6.00 -14.79
N ARG A 170 6.10 -6.66 -15.45
CA ARG A 170 7.51 -6.65 -15.03
C ARG A 170 8.07 -5.24 -14.98
N ASP A 171 7.74 -4.41 -15.98
CA ASP A 171 8.28 -3.07 -16.10
C ASP A 171 7.65 -2.13 -15.05
N ILE A 172 6.36 -2.28 -14.73
CA ILE A 172 5.68 -1.62 -13.61
C ILE A 172 6.34 -1.97 -12.28
N ILE A 173 6.55 -3.25 -12.00
CA ILE A 173 7.18 -3.70 -10.74
C ILE A 173 8.64 -3.26 -10.65
N SER A 174 9.36 -3.30 -11.77
CA SER A 174 10.73 -2.77 -11.81
C SER A 174 10.74 -1.29 -11.48
N ALA A 175 9.83 -0.52 -12.08
CA ALA A 175 9.70 0.91 -11.86
C ALA A 175 9.32 1.28 -10.43
N TYR A 176 8.50 0.46 -9.76
CA TYR A 176 8.19 0.62 -8.34
C TYR A 176 9.44 0.57 -7.47
N ASN A 177 10.35 -0.35 -7.78
CA ASN A 177 11.63 -0.54 -7.08
C ASN A 177 12.72 0.47 -7.52
N GLY A 178 12.38 1.47 -8.32
CA GLY A 178 13.29 2.48 -8.82
C GLY A 178 13.88 2.15 -10.20
N SER A 179 15.20 2.26 -10.34
CA SER A 179 15.89 2.10 -11.63
C SER A 179 17.17 1.27 -11.51
N GLY A 180 17.74 0.85 -12.64
CA GLY A 180 18.98 0.09 -12.66
C GLY A 180 18.82 -1.43 -12.60
N LYS A 181 19.91 -2.13 -12.30
CA LYS A 181 19.97 -3.60 -12.38
C LYS A 181 19.11 -4.28 -11.32
N ASP A 182 19.07 -3.73 -10.11
CA ASP A 182 18.33 -4.32 -8.98
C ASP A 182 16.82 -4.17 -9.17
N ALA A 183 16.35 -2.99 -9.57
CA ALA A 183 14.96 -2.76 -9.98
C ALA A 183 14.48 -3.81 -11.02
N ARG A 184 15.29 -4.04 -12.06
CA ARG A 184 14.99 -5.07 -13.08
C ARG A 184 15.01 -6.49 -12.51
N LYS A 185 15.84 -6.76 -11.50
CA LYS A 185 15.88 -8.06 -10.83
C LYS A 185 14.59 -8.26 -10.03
N TYR A 186 14.15 -7.28 -9.24
CA TYR A 186 12.88 -7.35 -8.51
C TYR A 186 11.69 -7.58 -9.43
N GLY A 187 11.64 -6.92 -10.59
CA GLY A 187 10.62 -7.19 -11.61
C GLY A 187 10.65 -8.63 -12.12
N ARG A 188 11.83 -9.20 -12.40
CA ARG A 188 11.93 -10.62 -12.82
C ARG A 188 11.53 -11.58 -11.71
N ASP A 189 11.97 -11.33 -10.48
CA ASP A 189 11.68 -12.18 -9.33
C ASP A 189 10.17 -12.19 -9.03
N ALA A 190 9.48 -11.06 -9.23
CA ALA A 190 8.02 -10.96 -9.13
C ALA A 190 7.30 -11.79 -10.20
N ILE A 191 7.72 -11.71 -11.46
CA ILE A 191 7.13 -12.54 -12.52
C ILE A 191 7.35 -14.02 -12.22
N ALA A 192 8.55 -14.39 -11.75
CA ALA A 192 8.82 -15.77 -11.37
C ALA A 192 7.94 -16.23 -10.19
N LEU A 193 7.69 -15.36 -9.20
CA LEU A 193 6.75 -15.64 -8.11
C LEU A 193 5.33 -15.87 -8.63
N LEU A 194 4.84 -15.01 -9.52
CA LEU A 194 3.52 -15.15 -10.14
C LEU A 194 3.38 -16.46 -10.91
N GLU A 195 4.40 -16.83 -11.69
CA GLU A 195 4.40 -18.08 -12.45
C GLU A 195 4.44 -19.33 -11.57
N ARG A 196 5.12 -19.27 -10.41
CA ARG A 196 5.07 -20.37 -9.45
C ARG A 196 3.71 -20.44 -8.74
N ALA A 197 3.13 -19.30 -8.39
CA ALA A 197 1.80 -19.24 -7.79
C ALA A 197 0.71 -19.78 -8.72
N ASP A 198 0.77 -19.44 -10.01
CA ASP A 198 -0.11 -19.95 -11.06
C ASP A 198 0.01 -21.48 -11.22
N LYS A 199 1.23 -22.02 -11.10
CA LYS A 199 1.50 -23.46 -11.12
C LYS A 199 1.19 -24.18 -9.79
N GLY A 200 0.76 -23.45 -8.76
CA GLY A 200 0.51 -24.00 -7.43
C GLY A 200 1.76 -24.45 -6.66
N THR A 201 2.95 -24.03 -7.08
CA THR A 201 4.23 -24.38 -6.42
C THR A 201 4.74 -23.30 -5.48
N ASP A 202 4.03 -22.17 -5.39
CA ASP A 202 4.22 -21.07 -4.46
C ASP A 202 2.85 -20.42 -4.18
N TYR A 203 2.77 -19.43 -3.30
CA TYR A 203 1.52 -18.75 -3.01
C TYR A 203 1.68 -17.23 -2.83
N LEU A 204 0.61 -16.50 -3.15
CA LEU A 204 0.49 -15.08 -2.86
C LEU A 204 -0.29 -14.90 -1.56
N TYR A 205 0.41 -14.64 -0.45
CA TYR A 205 -0.20 -14.58 0.89
C TYR A 205 -1.26 -13.47 0.98
N PHE A 206 -0.96 -12.32 0.38
CA PHE A 206 -1.82 -11.13 0.39
C PHE A 206 -2.87 -11.12 -0.73
N TYR A 207 -2.94 -12.19 -1.53
CA TYR A 207 -3.94 -12.30 -2.58
C TYR A 207 -5.16 -13.07 -2.10
N GLU A 208 -6.33 -12.46 -2.24
CA GLU A 208 -7.62 -13.13 -2.16
C GLU A 208 -7.95 -13.75 -3.54
N LYS A 209 -8.17 -15.06 -3.56
CA LYS A 209 -8.52 -15.83 -4.77
C LYS A 209 -9.95 -15.56 -5.21
#